data_AF-A0A969JR58-F1
#
_entry.id   AF-A0A969JR58-F1
#
_cell.length_a   1.000
_cell.length_b   1.000
_cell.length_c   1.000
_cell.angle_alpha   90.00
_cell.angle_beta   90.00
_cell.angle_gamma   90.00
#
_symmetry.space_group_name_H-M   'P 1'
#
loop_
_entity.id
_entity.type
_entity.pdbx_description
1 polymer ?
#
loop_
_entity_poly.entity_id
_entity_poly.type
_entity_poly.pdbx_seq_one_letter_code
_entity_poly.pdbx_strand_id
1 'polypeptide(L)'
;MNNRVPLSLQRFLLLLLCLLLLSGCGLKFYYSRLDWLIHWHVESYMSLSDEQQQLLEQSLSNHLRWHRTTQLPTYAYWLQTLSLDWQNGLDMAELNAHQALLEGYWQALVQQVTPDTAQLLSLTSDNQIADLFKNLEEKNREYYDEYAVLPPQELRRKYAKFAIKQFKRWLNQLTPEQQQLISLWSEEMELIADDRLQYRRQWQASLEELLKTRRNSAL
;
A
#
# COMPACT_ATOMS: atom_id res chain seq x y z
N MET A 1 -6.37 50.62 26.55
CA MET A 1 -5.21 50.43 25.63
C MET A 1 -5.60 49.38 24.60
N ASN A 2 -5.77 49.80 23.35
CA ASN A 2 -6.35 48.96 22.28
C ASN A 2 -5.21 48.21 21.55
N ASN A 3 -4.93 46.97 21.94
CA ASN A 3 -3.91 46.14 21.29
C ASN A 3 -4.45 45.63 19.95
N ARG A 4 -4.31 46.41 18.87
CA ARG A 4 -4.58 45.91 17.52
C ARG A 4 -3.39 45.08 17.05
N VAL A 5 -3.62 43.77 16.96
CA VAL A 5 -2.67 42.83 16.35
C VAL A 5 -2.49 43.23 14.87
N PRO A 6 -1.27 43.36 14.35
CA PRO A 6 -1.07 43.73 12.94
C PRO A 6 -1.69 42.68 12.01
N LEU A 7 -2.39 43.12 10.95
CA LEU A 7 -3.13 42.26 10.01
C LEU A 7 -2.28 41.11 9.43
N SER A 8 -0.96 41.31 9.29
CA SER A 8 0.00 40.30 8.83
C SER A 8 0.20 39.17 9.84
N LEU A 9 0.26 39.49 11.15
CA LEU A 9 0.39 38.51 12.22
C LEU A 9 -0.90 37.72 12.42
N GLN A 10 -2.06 38.36 12.24
CA GLN A 10 -3.35 37.68 12.28
C GLN A 10 -3.53 36.71 11.10
N ARG A 11 -3.09 37.09 9.88
CA ARG A 11 -3.07 36.19 8.71
C ARG A 11 -2.09 35.03 8.89
N PHE A 12 -0.92 35.29 9.49
CA PHE A 12 0.07 34.24 9.79
C PHE A 12 -0.46 33.25 10.84
N LEU A 13 -1.08 33.74 11.91
CA LEU A 13 -1.72 32.90 12.93
C LEU A 13 -2.90 32.09 12.37
N LEU A 14 -3.70 32.67 11.47
CA LEU A 14 -4.76 31.94 10.77
C LEU A 14 -4.21 30.87 9.83
N LEU A 15 -3.12 31.15 9.09
CA LEU A 15 -2.43 30.16 8.27
C LEU A 15 -1.86 29.03 9.10
N LEU A 16 -1.23 29.35 10.23
CA LEU A 16 -0.64 28.37 11.14
C LEU A 16 -1.73 27.52 11.82
N LEU A 17 -2.86 28.13 12.20
CA LEU A 17 -4.05 27.43 12.69
C LEU A 17 -4.67 26.54 11.61
N CYS A 18 -4.80 27.01 10.37
CA CYS A 18 -5.28 26.19 9.25
C CYS A 18 -4.35 25.00 8.98
N LEU A 19 -3.03 25.20 9.00
CA LEU A 19 -2.04 24.14 8.83
C LEU A 19 -2.08 23.12 9.99
N LEU A 20 -2.30 23.59 11.23
CA LEU A 20 -2.52 22.72 12.39
C LEU A 20 -3.83 21.93 12.26
N LEU A 21 -4.92 22.55 11.82
CA LEU A 21 -6.21 21.88 11.60
C LEU A 21 -6.17 20.87 10.43
N LEU A 22 -5.28 21.06 9.46
CA LEU A 22 -5.05 20.12 8.34
C LEU A 22 -4.26 18.86 8.77
N SER A 23 -3.48 18.91 9.85
CA SER A 23 -2.62 17.81 10.30
C SER A 23 -3.36 16.61 10.92
N GLY A 24 -4.66 16.74 11.24
CA GLY A 24 -5.45 15.70 11.93
C GLY A 24 -6.22 14.73 11.03
N CYS A 25 -6.35 15.00 9.73
CA CYS A 25 -7.27 14.28 8.84
C CYS A 25 -6.57 13.40 7.79
N GLY A 26 -5.28 13.09 7.94
CA GLY A 26 -4.48 12.45 6.89
C GLY A 26 -5.13 11.19 6.32
N LEU A 27 -5.43 10.19 7.17
CA LEU A 27 -5.94 8.91 6.69
C LEU A 27 -7.30 9.03 5.98
N LYS A 28 -8.24 9.77 6.56
CA LYS A 28 -9.57 10.02 5.95
C LYS A 28 -9.43 10.80 4.64
N PHE A 29 -8.53 11.78 4.58
CA PHE A 29 -8.26 12.58 3.40
C PHE A 29 -7.68 11.72 2.26
N TYR A 30 -6.58 11.00 2.50
CA TYR A 30 -5.98 10.12 1.48
C TYR A 30 -6.96 9.04 1.04
N TYR A 31 -7.68 8.42 1.98
CA TYR A 31 -8.66 7.38 1.67
C TYR A 31 -9.85 7.90 0.85
N SER A 32 -10.27 9.16 1.07
CA SER A 32 -11.31 9.80 0.27
C SER A 32 -10.89 10.13 -1.16
N ARG A 33 -9.58 10.12 -1.44
CA ARG A 33 -8.95 10.43 -2.74
C ARG A 33 -8.33 9.20 -3.42
N LEU A 34 -8.66 8.00 -2.97
CA LEU A 34 -8.05 6.76 -3.48
C LEU A 34 -8.37 6.50 -4.95
N ASP A 35 -9.56 6.90 -5.40
CA ASP A 35 -9.93 6.87 -6.83
C ASP A 35 -8.88 7.58 -7.68
N TRP A 36 -8.57 8.83 -7.34
CA TRP A 36 -7.57 9.64 -8.03
C TRP A 36 -6.15 9.09 -7.88
N LEU A 37 -5.78 8.64 -6.67
CA LEU A 37 -4.44 8.07 -6.43
C LEU A 37 -4.20 6.77 -7.18
N ILE A 38 -5.21 5.89 -7.25
CA ILE A 38 -5.11 4.63 -7.97
C ILE A 38 -5.04 4.89 -9.47
N HIS A 39 -5.81 5.83 -10.00
CA HIS A 39 -5.70 6.25 -11.40
C HIS A 39 -4.27 6.70 -11.73
N TRP A 40 -3.70 7.62 -10.96
CA TRP A 40 -2.30 8.04 -11.14
C TRP A 40 -1.30 6.88 -11.02
N HIS A 41 -1.58 5.93 -10.14
CA HIS A 41 -0.74 4.75 -10.00
C HIS A 41 -0.79 3.85 -11.24
N VAL A 42 -1.98 3.61 -11.79
CA VAL A 42 -2.15 2.82 -13.01
C VAL A 42 -1.48 3.52 -14.20
N GLU A 43 -1.64 4.84 -14.33
CA GLU A 43 -1.01 5.63 -15.40
C GLU A 43 0.51 5.69 -15.31
N SER A 44 1.09 5.46 -14.12
CA SER A 44 2.55 5.31 -13.99
C SER A 44 3.11 4.06 -14.68
N TYR A 45 2.25 3.10 -15.04
CA TYR A 45 2.64 1.91 -15.79
C TYR A 45 2.24 1.97 -17.26
N MET A 46 1.05 2.47 -17.59
CA MET A 46 0.62 2.62 -18.98
C MET A 46 -0.41 3.74 -19.10
N SER A 47 -0.33 4.54 -20.15
CA SER A 47 -1.33 5.58 -20.42
C SER A 47 -2.68 4.94 -20.75
N LEU A 48 -3.75 5.40 -20.11
CA LEU A 48 -5.11 4.89 -20.33
C LEU A 48 -5.81 5.68 -21.44
N SER A 49 -6.62 5.01 -22.26
CA SER A 49 -7.57 5.69 -23.16
C SER A 49 -8.76 6.24 -22.39
N ASP A 50 -9.52 7.16 -22.99
CA ASP A 50 -10.73 7.74 -22.37
C ASP A 50 -11.73 6.63 -21.94
N GLU A 51 -11.90 5.59 -22.76
CA GLU A 51 -12.75 4.43 -22.44
C GLU A 51 -12.24 3.66 -21.22
N GLN A 52 -10.92 3.41 -21.15
CA GLN A 52 -10.29 2.72 -20.03
C GLN A 52 -10.32 3.54 -18.74
N GLN A 53 -10.17 4.86 -18.83
CA GLN A 53 -10.31 5.78 -17.69
C GLN A 53 -11.73 5.72 -17.13
N GLN A 54 -12.75 5.83 -18.00
CA GLN A 54 -14.15 5.75 -17.57
C GLN A 54 -14.48 4.40 -16.92
N LEU A 55 -13.98 3.29 -17.48
CA LEU A 55 -14.13 1.97 -16.89
C LEU A 55 -13.47 1.90 -15.50
N LEU A 56 -12.22 2.35 -15.39
CA LEU A 56 -11.47 2.35 -14.13
C LEU A 56 -12.18 3.18 -13.05
N GLU A 57 -12.65 4.38 -13.37
CA GLU A 57 -13.35 5.25 -12.44
C GLU A 57 -14.65 4.61 -11.91
N GLN A 58 -15.45 4.00 -12.80
CA GLN A 58 -16.68 3.33 -12.41
C GLN A 58 -16.42 2.13 -11.50
N SER A 59 -15.46 1.28 -11.87
CA SER A 59 -15.04 0.12 -11.07
C SER A 59 -14.49 0.53 -9.71
N LEU A 60 -13.60 1.53 -9.66
CA LEU A 60 -13.04 2.04 -8.41
C LEU A 60 -14.11 2.62 -7.49
N SER A 61 -15.08 3.37 -8.02
CA SER A 61 -16.20 3.90 -7.23
C SER A 61 -16.99 2.78 -6.55
N ASN A 62 -17.25 1.68 -7.28
CA ASN A 62 -17.95 0.52 -6.75
C ASN A 62 -17.11 -0.25 -5.72
N HIS A 63 -15.84 -0.52 -6.02
CA HIS A 63 -14.93 -1.23 -5.11
C HIS A 63 -14.67 -0.45 -3.83
N LEU A 64 -14.43 0.86 -3.91
CA LEU A 64 -14.23 1.71 -2.73
C LEU A 64 -15.50 1.79 -1.88
N ARG A 65 -16.68 1.83 -2.50
CA ARG A 65 -17.95 1.79 -1.77
C ARG A 65 -18.10 0.46 -1.04
N TRP A 66 -17.93 -0.66 -1.73
CA TRP A 66 -17.98 -2.00 -1.13
C TRP A 66 -16.97 -2.15 0.01
N HIS A 67 -15.72 -1.72 -0.20
CA HIS A 67 -14.67 -1.81 0.80
C HIS A 67 -15.01 -0.95 2.04
N ARG A 68 -15.61 0.23 1.83
CA ARG A 68 -16.06 1.12 2.91
C ARG A 68 -17.21 0.53 3.72
N THR A 69 -18.20 -0.07 3.06
CA THR A 69 -19.43 -0.51 3.71
C THR A 69 -19.35 -1.94 4.25
N THR A 70 -18.41 -2.76 3.76
CA THR A 70 -18.28 -4.17 4.16
C THR A 70 -16.94 -4.45 4.84
N GLN A 71 -15.83 -4.19 4.16
CA GLN A 71 -14.49 -4.62 4.60
C GLN A 71 -13.97 -3.79 5.76
N LEU A 72 -14.02 -2.46 5.69
CA LEU A 72 -13.51 -1.60 6.75
C LEU A 72 -14.19 -1.84 8.12
N PRO A 73 -15.52 -1.99 8.22
CA PRO A 73 -16.16 -2.37 9.49
C PRO A 73 -15.66 -3.72 10.01
N THR A 74 -15.51 -4.72 9.13
CA THR A 74 -14.99 -6.03 9.50
C THR A 74 -13.55 -5.95 10.02
N TYR A 75 -12.68 -5.18 9.36
CA TYR A 75 -11.30 -5.00 9.79
C TYR A 75 -11.24 -4.25 11.12
N ALA A 76 -12.09 -3.23 11.31
CA ALA A 76 -12.17 -2.49 12.56
C ALA A 76 -12.62 -3.37 13.73
N TYR A 77 -13.57 -4.28 13.51
CA TYR A 77 -13.99 -5.26 14.51
C TYR A 77 -12.86 -6.24 14.83
N TRP A 78 -12.25 -6.83 13.81
CA TRP A 78 -11.14 -7.77 13.98
C TRP A 78 -9.94 -7.16 14.70
N LEU A 79 -9.57 -5.91 14.39
CA LEU A 79 -8.50 -5.18 15.10
C LEU A 79 -8.84 -4.92 16.57
N GLN A 80 -10.11 -4.71 16.91
CA GLN A 80 -10.54 -4.60 18.31
C GLN A 80 -10.41 -5.93 19.04
N THR A 81 -10.80 -7.04 18.40
CA THR A 81 -10.61 -8.40 18.92
C THR A 81 -9.14 -8.70 19.14
N LEU A 82 -8.30 -8.50 18.12
CA LEU A 82 -6.84 -8.70 18.21
C LEU A 82 -6.21 -7.87 19.34
N SER A 83 -6.68 -6.65 19.57
CA SER A 83 -6.21 -5.78 20.65
C SER A 83 -6.54 -6.34 22.04
N LEU A 84 -7.71 -6.97 22.20
CA LEU A 84 -8.11 -7.62 23.45
C LEU A 84 -7.31 -8.91 23.67
N ASP A 85 -7.17 -9.73 22.64
CA ASP A 85 -6.41 -10.98 22.71
C ASP A 85 -4.93 -10.70 23.03
N TRP A 86 -4.36 -9.64 22.42
CA TRP A 86 -3.02 -9.17 22.74
C TRP A 86 -2.84 -8.80 24.22
N GLN A 87 -3.83 -8.19 24.86
CA GLN A 87 -3.78 -7.81 26.28
C GLN A 87 -3.86 -9.04 27.21
N ASN A 88 -4.52 -10.11 26.77
CA ASN A 88 -4.66 -11.35 27.52
C ASN A 88 -3.47 -12.30 27.35
N GLY A 89 -2.59 -12.00 26.39
CA GLY A 89 -1.44 -12.82 26.01
C GLY A 89 -1.80 -13.79 24.90
N LEU A 90 -1.37 -13.45 23.68
CA LEU A 90 -1.57 -14.27 22.49
C LEU A 90 -0.62 -15.47 22.49
N ASP A 91 -1.16 -16.67 22.30
CA ASP A 91 -0.36 -17.84 21.96
C ASP A 91 -0.15 -17.99 20.44
N MET A 92 0.68 -18.95 20.04
CA MET A 92 0.98 -19.20 18.62
C MET A 92 -0.23 -19.68 17.82
N ALA A 93 -1.16 -20.40 18.44
CA ALA A 93 -2.35 -20.89 17.76
C ALA A 93 -3.31 -19.73 17.46
N GLU A 94 -3.50 -18.83 18.41
CA GLU A 94 -4.29 -17.61 18.25
C GLU A 94 -3.65 -16.66 17.23
N LEU A 95 -2.32 -16.47 17.28
CA LEU A 95 -1.60 -15.68 16.29
C LEU A 95 -1.81 -16.20 14.86
N ASN A 96 -1.69 -17.52 14.66
CA ASN A 96 -1.93 -18.16 13.37
C ASN A 96 -3.39 -18.00 12.92
N ALA A 97 -4.35 -18.04 13.85
CA ALA A 97 -5.76 -17.80 13.53
C ALA A 97 -6.00 -16.36 13.04
N HIS A 98 -5.39 -15.36 13.67
CA HIS A 98 -5.46 -13.97 13.17
C HIS A 98 -4.77 -13.80 11.82
N GLN A 99 -3.64 -14.48 11.57
CA GLN A 99 -3.00 -14.49 10.27
C GLN A 99 -3.91 -15.07 9.18
N ALA A 100 -4.57 -16.21 9.44
CA ALA A 100 -5.51 -16.82 8.49
C ALA A 100 -6.70 -15.89 8.16
N LEU A 101 -7.19 -15.13 9.15
CA LEU A 101 -8.22 -14.12 8.92
C LEU A 101 -7.72 -12.99 8.01
N LEU A 102 -6.51 -12.48 8.22
CA LEU A 102 -5.90 -11.46 7.38
C LEU A 102 -5.72 -11.95 5.93
N GLU A 103 -5.28 -13.20 5.75
CA GLU A 103 -5.16 -13.84 4.43
C GLU A 103 -6.53 -13.96 3.75
N GLY A 104 -7.58 -14.31 4.49
CA GLY A 104 -8.96 -14.32 4.00
C GLY A 104 -9.45 -12.95 3.53
N TYR A 105 -9.13 -11.88 4.27
CA TYR A 105 -9.44 -10.50 3.86
C TYR A 105 -8.72 -10.10 2.57
N TRP A 106 -7.45 -10.46 2.44
CA TRP A 106 -6.69 -10.24 1.22
C TRP A 106 -7.30 -10.98 0.02
N GLN A 107 -7.66 -12.26 0.19
CA GLN A 107 -8.31 -13.05 -0.86
C GLN A 107 -9.64 -12.45 -1.30
N ALA A 108 -10.49 -12.03 -0.35
CA ALA A 108 -11.76 -11.38 -0.65
C ALA A 108 -11.56 -10.08 -1.47
N LEU A 109 -10.56 -9.26 -1.10
CA LEU A 109 -10.21 -8.06 -1.85
C LEU A 109 -9.77 -8.39 -3.28
N VAL A 110 -8.85 -9.34 -3.45
CA VAL A 110 -8.35 -9.75 -4.77
C VAL A 110 -9.50 -10.28 -5.64
N GLN A 111 -10.34 -11.16 -5.09
CA GLN A 111 -11.50 -11.70 -5.81
C GLN A 111 -12.48 -10.61 -6.24
N GLN A 112 -12.70 -9.60 -5.39
CA GLN A 112 -13.60 -8.50 -5.71
C GLN A 112 -13.12 -7.62 -6.86
N VAL A 113 -11.81 -7.35 -6.97
CA VAL A 113 -11.25 -6.42 -7.97
C VAL A 113 -10.78 -7.11 -9.26
N THR A 114 -10.60 -8.43 -9.23
CA THR A 114 -10.06 -9.21 -10.36
C THR A 114 -10.90 -9.09 -11.64
N PRO A 115 -12.24 -9.20 -11.63
CA PRO A 115 -13.04 -9.14 -12.86
C PRO A 115 -12.84 -7.83 -13.64
N ASP A 116 -12.91 -6.70 -12.94
CA ASP A 116 -12.77 -5.37 -13.52
C ASP A 116 -11.34 -5.11 -13.98
N THR A 117 -10.35 -5.63 -13.23
CA THR A 117 -8.93 -5.59 -13.64
C THR A 117 -8.69 -6.40 -14.91
N ALA A 118 -9.27 -7.59 -15.01
CA ALA A 118 -9.16 -8.44 -16.20
C ALA A 118 -9.84 -7.80 -17.41
N GLN A 119 -10.99 -7.15 -17.23
CA GLN A 119 -11.66 -6.37 -18.27
C GLN A 119 -10.80 -5.20 -18.74
N LEU A 120 -10.21 -4.43 -17.82
CA LEU A 120 -9.31 -3.33 -18.18
C LEU A 120 -8.10 -3.84 -19.00
N LEU A 121 -7.48 -4.94 -18.55
CA LEU A 121 -6.33 -5.55 -19.20
C LEU A 121 -6.67 -6.15 -20.57
N SER A 122 -7.87 -6.69 -20.79
CA SER A 122 -8.27 -7.24 -22.09
C SER A 122 -8.41 -6.14 -23.16
N LEU A 123 -8.74 -4.91 -22.76
CA LEU A 123 -8.84 -3.73 -23.62
C LEU A 123 -7.48 -3.10 -23.95
N THR A 124 -6.38 -3.55 -23.34
CA THR A 124 -5.06 -2.94 -23.59
C THR A 124 -4.56 -3.21 -25.00
N SER A 125 -3.97 -2.20 -25.63
CA SER A 125 -3.25 -2.31 -26.89
C SER A 125 -1.86 -2.94 -26.71
N ASP A 126 -1.25 -3.41 -27.80
CA ASP A 126 0.11 -4.00 -27.73
C ASP A 126 1.16 -2.95 -27.31
N ASN A 127 0.97 -1.69 -27.69
CA ASN A 127 1.82 -0.58 -27.24
C ASN A 127 1.69 -0.35 -25.73
N GLN A 128 0.47 -0.34 -25.19
CA GLN A 128 0.25 -0.20 -23.74
C GLN A 128 0.86 -1.35 -22.95
N ILE A 129 0.83 -2.58 -23.49
CA ILE A 129 1.50 -3.73 -22.88
C ILE A 129 3.02 -3.53 -22.89
N ALA A 130 3.60 -3.07 -23.99
CA ALA A 130 5.03 -2.78 -24.05
C ALA A 130 5.44 -1.72 -23.01
N ASP A 131 4.66 -0.65 -22.87
CA ASP A 131 4.89 0.39 -21.86
C ASP A 131 4.74 -0.16 -20.43
N LEU A 132 3.71 -0.97 -20.17
CA LEU A 132 3.49 -1.63 -18.89
C LEU A 132 4.73 -2.43 -18.45
N PHE A 133 5.25 -3.31 -19.32
CA PHE A 133 6.40 -4.15 -18.98
C PHE A 133 7.72 -3.38 -18.90
N LYS A 134 7.89 -2.33 -19.73
CA LYS A 134 9.02 -1.41 -19.61
C LYS A 134 9.03 -0.73 -18.24
N ASN A 135 7.89 -0.19 -17.81
CA ASN A 135 7.77 0.54 -16.54
C ASN A 135 7.83 -0.42 -15.33
N LEU A 136 7.30 -1.63 -15.45
CA LEU A 136 7.48 -2.68 -14.43
C LEU A 136 8.96 -3.04 -14.22
N GLU A 137 9.74 -3.18 -15.30
CA GLU A 137 11.16 -3.47 -15.18
C GLU A 137 11.95 -2.26 -14.66
N GLU A 138 11.53 -1.03 -14.93
CA GLU A 138 12.08 0.15 -14.26
C GLU A 138 11.84 0.10 -12.74
N LYS A 139 10.62 -0.27 -12.30
CA LYS A 139 10.33 -0.50 -10.86
C LYS A 139 11.05 -1.70 -10.27
N ASN A 140 11.47 -2.67 -11.07
CA ASN A 140 12.34 -3.76 -10.63
C ASN A 140 13.77 -3.26 -10.40
N ARG A 141 14.29 -2.42 -11.30
CA ARG A 141 15.61 -1.78 -11.14
C ARG A 141 15.66 -0.85 -9.94
N GLU A 142 14.67 0.03 -9.78
CA GLU A 142 14.56 0.89 -8.59
C GLU A 142 14.58 0.06 -7.29
N TYR A 143 13.82 -1.05 -7.26
CA TYR A 143 13.82 -1.95 -6.12
C TYR A 143 15.18 -2.64 -5.90
N TYR A 144 15.86 -3.05 -6.98
CA TYR A 144 17.18 -3.66 -6.91
C TYR A 144 18.19 -2.69 -6.29
N ASP A 145 18.26 -1.47 -6.82
CA ASP A 145 19.16 -0.42 -6.35
C ASP A 145 18.86 -0.02 -4.91
N GLU A 146 17.58 -0.09 -4.51
CA GLU A 146 17.14 0.30 -3.18
C GLU A 146 17.37 -0.81 -2.12
N TYR A 147 17.32 -2.09 -2.49
CA TYR A 147 17.31 -3.21 -1.55
C TYR A 147 18.31 -4.32 -1.90
N ALA A 148 18.19 -4.92 -3.09
CA ALA A 148 18.90 -6.16 -3.43
C ALA A 148 20.42 -5.96 -3.63
N VAL A 149 20.85 -4.77 -4.02
CA VAL A 149 22.28 -4.44 -4.15
C VAL A 149 22.97 -4.22 -2.80
N LEU A 150 22.20 -3.98 -1.73
CA LEU A 150 22.76 -3.61 -0.43
C LEU A 150 23.47 -4.79 0.23
N PRO A 151 24.65 -4.59 0.85
CA PRO A 151 25.28 -5.60 1.68
C PRO A 151 24.33 -6.06 2.81
N PRO A 152 24.36 -7.34 3.23
CA PRO A 152 23.42 -7.89 4.21
C PRO A 152 23.25 -7.02 5.48
N GLN A 153 24.34 -6.52 6.05
CA GLN A 153 24.28 -5.69 7.26
C GLN A 153 23.59 -4.34 7.03
N GLU A 154 23.78 -3.74 5.85
CA GLU A 154 23.15 -2.47 5.52
C GLU A 154 21.65 -2.65 5.30
N LEU A 155 21.26 -3.75 4.64
CA LEU A 155 19.86 -4.11 4.43
C LEU A 155 19.13 -4.36 5.76
N ARG A 156 19.74 -5.09 6.70
CA ARG A 156 19.20 -5.29 8.06
C ARG A 156 18.98 -3.96 8.79
N ARG A 157 19.97 -3.07 8.76
CA ARG A 157 19.85 -1.72 9.35
C ARG A 157 18.72 -0.92 8.70
N LYS A 158 18.54 -1.05 7.39
CA LYS A 158 17.44 -0.41 6.66
C LYS A 158 16.08 -0.94 7.13
N TYR A 159 15.93 -2.26 7.29
CA TYR A 159 14.71 -2.87 7.82
C TYR A 159 14.43 -2.47 9.28
N ALA A 160 15.45 -2.48 10.16
CA ALA A 160 15.30 -2.01 11.54
C ALA A 160 14.82 -0.55 11.60
N LYS A 161 15.47 0.34 10.83
CA LYS A 161 15.07 1.76 10.75
C LYS A 161 13.64 1.93 10.23
N PHE A 162 13.26 1.16 9.21
CA PHE A 162 11.91 1.17 8.68
C PHE A 162 10.90 0.71 9.74
N ALA A 163 11.14 -0.44 10.38
CA ALA A 163 10.28 -0.97 11.44
C ALA A 163 10.12 0.02 12.59
N ILE A 164 11.21 0.59 13.12
CA ILE A 164 11.17 1.63 14.16
C ILE A 164 10.32 2.82 13.72
N LYS A 165 10.48 3.30 12.48
CA LYS A 165 9.69 4.42 11.96
C LYS A 165 8.20 4.08 11.89
N GLN A 166 7.85 2.88 11.44
CA GLN A 166 6.45 2.44 11.38
C GLN A 166 5.87 2.31 12.78
N PHE A 167 6.54 1.59 13.69
CA PHE A 167 6.03 1.42 15.05
C PHE A 167 5.92 2.75 15.80
N LYS A 168 6.84 3.70 15.64
CA LYS A 168 6.70 5.05 16.20
C LYS A 168 5.47 5.80 15.67
N ARG A 169 5.10 5.59 14.41
CA ARG A 169 3.88 6.21 13.83
C ARG A 169 2.60 5.72 14.52
N TRP A 170 2.59 4.48 15.00
CA TRP A 170 1.42 3.84 15.62
C TRP A 170 1.42 3.92 17.15
N LEU A 171 2.58 3.72 17.77
CA LEU A 171 2.77 3.63 19.22
C LEU A 171 3.39 4.91 19.83
N ASN A 172 3.61 5.94 19.00
CA ASN A 172 4.26 7.20 19.34
C ASN A 172 5.75 7.06 19.72
N GLN A 173 6.05 6.56 20.92
CA GLN A 173 7.42 6.35 21.39
C GLN A 173 7.68 4.87 21.66
N LEU A 174 8.87 4.41 21.26
CA LEU A 174 9.35 3.07 21.57
C LEU A 174 10.35 3.13 22.71
N THR A 175 10.19 2.25 23.69
CA THR A 175 11.17 2.10 24.77
C THR A 175 12.51 1.59 24.23
N PRO A 176 13.62 1.79 24.97
CA PRO A 176 14.92 1.22 24.59
C PRO A 176 14.86 -0.29 24.35
N GLU A 177 14.10 -1.02 25.18
CA GLU A 177 13.93 -2.47 25.09
C GLU A 177 13.21 -2.85 23.78
N GLN A 178 12.14 -2.13 23.41
CA GLN A 178 11.43 -2.37 22.16
C GLN A 178 12.30 -2.09 20.92
N GLN A 179 13.15 -1.05 20.98
CA GLN A 179 14.10 -0.77 19.90
C GLN A 179 15.19 -1.84 19.79
N GLN A 180 15.64 -2.38 20.92
CA GLN A 180 16.57 -3.49 20.95
C GLN A 180 15.95 -4.76 20.36
N LEU A 181 14.70 -5.08 20.69
CA LEU A 181 13.96 -6.21 20.10
C LEU A 181 13.85 -6.08 18.57
N ILE A 182 13.52 -4.90 18.05
CA ILE A 182 13.49 -4.66 16.60
C ILE A 182 14.88 -4.84 15.98
N SER A 183 15.94 -4.41 16.67
CA SER A 183 17.31 -4.58 16.20
C SER A 183 17.69 -6.06 16.13
N LEU A 184 17.39 -6.84 17.18
CA LEU A 184 17.61 -8.28 17.21
C LEU A 184 16.82 -9.00 16.11
N TRP A 185 15.53 -8.68 15.97
CA TRP A 185 14.70 -9.20 14.88
C TRP A 185 15.33 -8.95 13.51
N SER A 186 15.87 -7.75 13.28
CA SER A 186 16.51 -7.44 12.00
C SER A 186 17.79 -8.22 11.74
N GLU A 187 18.48 -8.68 12.79
CA GLU A 187 19.67 -9.53 12.66
C GLU A 187 19.30 -10.99 12.38
N GLU A 188 18.21 -11.47 12.96
CA GLU A 188 17.73 -12.86 12.85
C GLU A 188 16.85 -13.12 11.62
N MET A 189 16.24 -12.07 11.04
CA MET A 189 15.35 -12.26 9.90
C MET A 189 16.08 -12.74 8.65
N GLU A 190 15.38 -13.57 7.86
CA GLU A 190 15.83 -13.97 6.54
C GLU A 190 15.76 -12.79 5.56
N LEU A 191 16.83 -12.59 4.80
CA LEU A 191 16.94 -11.50 3.83
C LEU A 191 16.43 -11.96 2.47
N ILE A 192 15.15 -11.68 2.19
CA ILE A 192 14.46 -12.14 0.98
C ILE A 192 14.42 -11.09 -0.15
N ALA A 193 15.30 -10.09 -0.15
CA ALA A 193 15.26 -9.02 -1.14
C ALA A 193 15.46 -9.54 -2.57
N ASP A 194 16.45 -10.41 -2.76
CA ASP A 194 16.71 -11.05 -4.05
C ASP A 194 15.57 -11.98 -4.46
N ASP A 195 15.09 -12.83 -3.55
CA ASP A 195 13.98 -13.75 -3.80
C ASP A 195 12.71 -13.00 -4.20
N ARG A 196 12.43 -11.86 -3.54
CA ARG A 196 11.31 -11.00 -3.89
C ARG A 196 11.45 -10.41 -5.29
N LEU A 197 12.65 -9.99 -5.69
CA LEU A 197 12.90 -9.48 -7.04
C LEU A 197 12.71 -10.58 -8.08
N GLN A 198 13.21 -11.79 -7.81
CA GLN A 198 13.03 -12.95 -8.69
C GLN A 198 11.55 -13.31 -8.83
N TYR A 199 10.82 -13.39 -7.71
CA TYR A 199 9.39 -13.68 -7.70
C TYR A 199 8.59 -12.65 -8.50
N ARG A 200 8.90 -11.35 -8.35
CA ARG A 200 8.26 -10.28 -9.16
C ARG A 200 8.47 -10.51 -10.65
N ARG A 201 9.71 -10.79 -11.08
CA ARG A 201 10.03 -11.05 -12.50
C ARG A 201 9.35 -12.30 -13.05
N GLN A 202 9.30 -13.38 -12.26
CA GLN A 202 8.60 -14.60 -12.66
C GLN A 202 7.11 -14.34 -12.87
N TRP A 203 6.46 -13.68 -11.90
CA TRP A 203 5.04 -13.36 -12.00
C TRP A 203 4.73 -12.43 -13.19
N GLN A 204 5.59 -11.42 -13.42
CA GLN A 204 5.48 -10.51 -14.55
C GLN A 204 5.66 -11.23 -15.89
N ALA A 205 6.61 -12.16 -16.00
CA ALA A 205 6.79 -12.96 -17.22
C ALA A 205 5.55 -13.80 -17.54
N SER A 206 4.95 -14.44 -16.54
CA SER A 206 3.69 -15.16 -16.70
C SER A 206 2.54 -14.25 -17.11
N LEU A 207 2.44 -13.05 -16.52
CA LEU A 207 1.44 -12.06 -16.93
C LEU A 207 1.66 -11.60 -18.38
N GLU A 208 2.91 -11.40 -18.79
CA GLU A 208 3.24 -10.97 -20.16
C GLU A 208 2.80 -11.99 -21.19
N GLU A 209 3.03 -13.28 -20.92
CA GLU A 209 2.59 -14.38 -21.76
C GLU A 209 1.06 -14.39 -21.90
N LEU A 210 0.33 -14.28 -20.79
CA LEU A 210 -1.13 -14.20 -20.78
C LEU A 210 -1.66 -13.00 -21.58
N LEU A 211 -1.05 -11.83 -21.41
CA LEU A 211 -1.46 -10.61 -22.11
C LEU A 211 -1.15 -10.67 -23.60
N LYS A 212 -0.07 -11.35 -24.02
CA LYS A 212 0.21 -11.59 -25.45
C LYS A 212 -0.84 -12.46 -26.12
N THR A 213 -1.44 -13.41 -25.39
CA THR A 213 -2.49 -14.30 -25.91
C THR A 213 -3.92 -13.78 -25.68
N ARG A 214 -4.11 -12.62 -25.05
CA ARG A 214 -5.43 -12.08 -24.63
C ARG A 214 -6.48 -12.01 -25.74
N ARG A 215 -6.07 -11.79 -27.00
CA ARG A 215 -6.95 -11.73 -28.18
C ARG A 215 -7.34 -13.11 -28.73
N ASN A 216 -6.57 -14.14 -28.39
CA ASN A 216 -6.83 -15.53 -28.80
C ASN A 216 -7.70 -16.27 -27.78
N SER A 217 -7.86 -15.71 -26.57
CA SER A 217 -8.62 -16.28 -25.46
C SER A 217 -10.04 -15.72 -25.33
N ALA A 218 -10.62 -15.18 -26.42
CA ALA A 218 -12.04 -14.81 -26.45
C ALA A 218 -12.90 -16.09 -26.37
N LEU A 219 -13.16 -16.53 -25.14
CA LEU A 219 -14.25 -17.42 -24.75
C LEU A 219 -15.37 -16.57 -24.15
#